data_AF-A0A0G4N211-F1
#
_entry.id   AF-A0A0G4N211-F1
#
_cell.length_a   1.000
_cell.length_b   1.000
_cell.length_c   1.000
_cell.angle_alpha   90.00
_cell.angle_beta   90.00
_cell.angle_gamma   90.00
#
_symmetry.space_group_name_H-M   'P 1'
#
loop_
_entity.id
_entity.type
_entity.pdbx_description
1 polymer ?
#
loop_
_entity_poly.entity_id
_entity_poly.type
_entity_poly.pdbx_seq_one_letter_code
_entity_poly.pdbx_strand_id
1 'polypeptide(L)'
;MAAGTSTNGASFKVPGRVGDGPIVGSGSYVDNDVGACGATGDGDIMMRFLPCYQAVESMRNGMAPTEAAEDAVRRMVRKYPAVASGIVVVDKDGNHGAAASGWGGTFTYAYRGGSMNATVVVEVPNLCVGRLMSQP
;
A
#
# COMPACT_ATOMS: atom_id res chain seq x y z
N MET A 1 -6.21 12.54 11.80
CA MET A 1 -6.28 11.58 10.68
C MET A 1 -6.92 10.29 11.17
N ALA A 2 -7.45 9.48 10.25
CA ALA A 2 -7.96 8.14 10.54
C ALA A 2 -7.69 7.25 9.33
N ALA A 3 -7.57 5.94 9.55
CA ALA A 3 -7.43 4.93 8.50
C ALA A 3 -8.32 3.73 8.84
N GLY A 4 -8.82 3.05 7.81
CA GLY A 4 -9.69 1.89 7.99
C GLY A 4 -9.82 1.08 6.72
N THR A 5 -9.94 -0.23 6.89
CA THR A 5 -10.10 -1.19 5.81
C THR A 5 -11.34 -2.04 6.07
N SER A 6 -12.12 -2.28 5.03
CA SER A 6 -13.22 -3.25 5.04
C SER A 6 -13.12 -4.13 3.80
N THR A 7 -13.34 -5.43 3.97
CA THR A 7 -13.21 -6.41 2.88
C THR A 7 -13.95 -7.70 3.25
N ASN A 8 -14.45 -8.41 2.23
CA ASN A 8 -14.94 -9.78 2.38
C ASN A 8 -13.80 -10.82 2.30
N GLY A 9 -12.55 -10.40 2.09
CA GLY A 9 -11.36 -11.25 1.99
C GLY A 9 -11.19 -11.90 0.61
N ALA A 10 -10.23 -12.83 0.50
CA ALA A 10 -9.97 -13.53 -0.75
C ALA A 10 -11.12 -14.47 -1.14
N SER A 11 -11.40 -14.57 -2.43
CA SER A 11 -12.34 -15.55 -2.99
C SER A 11 -11.91 -16.98 -2.65
N PHE A 12 -12.88 -17.84 -2.35
CA PHE A 12 -12.66 -19.27 -2.01
C PHE A 12 -11.70 -19.52 -0.84
N LYS A 13 -11.53 -18.53 0.05
CA LYS A 13 -10.72 -18.68 1.26
C LYS A 13 -11.26 -19.82 2.14
N VAL A 14 -10.34 -20.51 2.82
CA VAL A 14 -10.70 -21.48 3.86
C VAL A 14 -11.59 -20.80 4.92
N PRO A 15 -12.69 -21.41 5.38
CA PRO A 15 -13.50 -20.85 6.45
C PRO A 15 -12.65 -20.53 7.68
N GLY A 16 -12.83 -19.32 8.23
CA GLY A 16 -12.01 -18.81 9.34
C GLY A 16 -10.71 -18.11 8.92
N ARG A 17 -10.33 -18.12 7.62
CA ARG A 17 -9.17 -17.34 7.15
C ARG A 17 -9.39 -15.84 7.37
N VAL A 18 -8.42 -15.22 8.03
CA VAL A 18 -8.30 -13.77 8.22
C VAL A 18 -7.15 -13.26 7.34
N GLY A 19 -7.40 -12.19 6.57
CA GLY A 19 -6.39 -11.52 5.76
C GLY A 19 -5.74 -10.36 6.50
N ASP A 20 -5.06 -9.47 5.77
CA ASP A 20 -4.38 -8.31 6.32
C ASP A 20 -5.32 -7.16 6.74
N GLY A 21 -6.49 -7.07 6.11
CA GLY A 21 -7.46 -5.97 6.32
C GLY A 21 -7.70 -5.56 7.78
N PRO A 22 -7.95 -6.48 8.73
CA PRO A 22 -8.15 -6.14 10.14
C PRO A 22 -6.86 -6.07 10.98
N ILE A 23 -5.69 -6.26 10.37
CA ILE A 23 -4.40 -6.27 11.06
C ILE A 23 -3.82 -4.86 11.06
N VAL A 24 -3.71 -4.25 12.25
CA VAL A 24 -3.10 -2.94 12.45
C VAL A 24 -1.67 -2.95 11.91
N GLY A 25 -1.34 -1.96 11.08
CA GLY A 25 -0.03 -1.86 10.45
C GLY A 25 0.08 -2.61 9.13
N SER A 26 -0.83 -3.55 8.83
CA SER A 26 -0.89 -4.17 7.50
C SER A 26 -1.96 -3.54 6.64
N GLY A 27 -3.23 -3.81 6.90
CA GLY A 27 -4.34 -3.33 6.05
C GLY A 27 -4.52 -1.81 6.11
N SER A 28 -4.30 -1.23 7.29
CA SER A 28 -4.34 0.21 7.54
C SER A 28 -3.47 0.59 8.73
N TYR A 29 -2.94 1.82 8.72
CA TYR A 29 -2.25 2.41 9.87
C TYR A 29 -2.36 3.93 9.85
N VAL A 30 -2.35 4.57 11.02
CA VAL A 30 -2.37 6.02 11.15
C VAL A 30 -1.64 6.47 12.40
N ASP A 31 -0.87 7.53 12.25
CA ASP A 31 -0.29 8.32 13.34
C ASP A 31 -0.49 9.81 12.99
N ASN A 32 -1.15 10.56 13.88
CA ASN A 32 -1.47 11.96 13.64
C ASN A 32 -0.24 12.86 13.50
N ASP A 33 0.89 12.48 14.10
CA ASP A 33 2.14 13.24 14.03
C ASP A 33 2.92 12.97 12.74
N VAL A 34 2.47 12.01 11.92
CA VAL A 34 3.20 11.56 10.73
C VAL A 34 2.31 11.48 9.49
N GLY A 35 1.33 10.58 9.48
CA GLY A 35 0.57 10.23 8.29
C GLY A 35 -0.29 8.97 8.48
N ALA A 36 -0.92 8.55 7.39
CA ALA A 36 -1.77 7.37 7.32
C ALA A 36 -1.49 6.55 6.06
N CYS A 37 -1.88 5.27 6.11
CA CYS A 37 -1.79 4.34 5.00
C CYS A 37 -3.00 3.42 4.96
N GLY A 38 -3.45 3.08 3.75
CA GLY A 38 -4.34 1.96 3.46
C GLY A 38 -3.73 1.03 2.40
N ALA A 39 -3.96 -0.28 2.56
CA ALA A 39 -3.38 -1.33 1.74
C ALA A 39 -4.45 -2.22 1.08
N THR A 40 -4.09 -2.80 -0.07
CA THR A 40 -4.91 -3.78 -0.81
C THR A 40 -4.02 -4.71 -1.65
N GLY A 41 -4.45 -5.95 -1.84
CA GLY A 41 -3.70 -6.95 -2.59
C GLY A 41 -3.84 -8.35 -2.01
N ASP A 42 -2.77 -9.14 -2.11
CA ASP A 42 -2.70 -10.47 -1.49
C ASP A 42 -2.43 -10.36 0.02
N GLY A 43 -3.53 -10.31 0.78
CA GLY A 43 -3.48 -10.18 2.23
C GLY A 43 -2.73 -11.30 2.96
N ASP A 44 -2.53 -12.49 2.37
CA ASP A 44 -1.74 -13.56 3.02
C ASP A 44 -0.24 -13.25 3.01
N ILE A 45 0.22 -12.53 1.99
CA ILE A 45 1.60 -12.07 1.88
C ILE A 45 1.77 -10.72 2.56
N MET A 46 0.87 -9.75 2.31
CA MET A 46 1.00 -8.37 2.81
C MET A 46 1.11 -8.33 4.34
N MET A 47 0.33 -9.15 5.07
CA MET A 47 0.36 -9.21 6.54
C MET A 47 1.74 -9.56 7.13
N ARG A 48 2.61 -10.21 6.36
CA ARG A 48 3.95 -10.63 6.81
C ARG A 48 4.94 -9.47 6.85
N PHE A 49 4.59 -8.32 6.27
CA PHE A 49 5.49 -7.18 6.09
C PHE A 49 4.99 -5.88 6.73
N LEU A 50 3.75 -5.86 7.23
CA LEU A 50 3.12 -4.67 7.81
C LEU A 50 3.34 -3.41 6.93
N PRO A 51 2.95 -3.44 5.65
CA PRO A 51 3.32 -2.39 4.68
C PRO A 51 2.83 -1.00 5.09
N CYS A 52 1.68 -0.88 5.75
CA CYS A 52 1.19 0.42 6.19
C CYS A 52 1.92 0.99 7.40
N TYR A 53 2.32 0.15 8.35
CA TYR A 53 3.22 0.57 9.41
C TYR A 53 4.55 1.01 8.83
N GLN A 54 5.13 0.20 7.94
CA GLN A 54 6.41 0.51 7.31
C GLN A 54 6.36 1.82 6.53
N ALA A 55 5.30 2.08 5.76
CA ALA A 55 5.20 3.32 4.99
C ALA A 55 5.05 4.56 5.89
N VAL A 56 4.23 4.48 6.94
CA VAL A 56 4.13 5.57 7.93
C VAL A 56 5.46 5.77 8.64
N GLU A 57 6.17 4.71 9.00
CA GLU A 57 7.49 4.82 9.62
C GLU A 57 8.54 5.40 8.65
N SER A 58 8.48 5.07 7.36
CA SER A 58 9.34 5.67 6.35
C SER A 58 9.06 7.18 6.20
N MET A 59 7.79 7.60 6.25
CA MET A 59 7.44 9.03 6.31
C MET A 59 7.92 9.70 7.60
N ARG A 60 7.87 9.01 8.75
CA ARG A 60 8.44 9.52 10.02
C ARG A 60 9.92 9.83 9.88
N ASN A 61 10.63 9.02 9.09
CA ASN A 61 12.04 9.17 8.80
C ASN A 61 12.33 10.14 7.64
N GLY A 62 11.34 10.94 7.21
CA GLY A 62 11.51 12.05 6.28
C GLY A 62 11.32 11.72 4.80
N MET A 63 10.88 10.51 4.46
CA MET A 63 10.53 10.18 3.06
C MET A 63 9.24 10.89 2.64
N ALA A 64 9.18 11.34 1.38
CA ALA A 64 7.93 11.83 0.81
C ALA A 64 6.91 10.67 0.66
N PRO A 65 5.60 10.94 0.63
CA PRO A 65 4.57 9.89 0.56
C PRO A 65 4.80 8.84 -0.53
N THR A 66 5.07 9.25 -1.78
CA THR A 66 5.34 8.30 -2.88
C THR A 66 6.57 7.43 -2.61
N GLU A 67 7.66 8.01 -2.12
CA GLU A 67 8.89 7.28 -1.82
C GLU A 67 8.68 6.27 -0.68
N ALA A 68 7.96 6.67 0.36
CA ALA A 68 7.59 5.80 1.47
C ALA A 68 6.72 4.62 1.01
N ALA A 69 5.78 4.88 0.09
CA ALA A 69 4.97 3.83 -0.51
C ALA A 69 5.83 2.85 -1.32
N GLU A 70 6.74 3.37 -2.15
CA GLU A 70 7.64 2.52 -2.93
C GLU A 70 8.56 1.67 -2.05
N ASP A 71 9.13 2.22 -0.97
CA ASP A 71 9.98 1.48 -0.04
C ASP A 71 9.23 0.28 0.56
N ALA A 72 8.01 0.49 1.05
CA ALA A 72 7.19 -0.57 1.62
C ALA A 72 6.83 -1.66 0.58
N VAL A 73 6.42 -1.28 -0.63
CA VAL A 73 6.09 -2.25 -1.70
C VAL A 73 7.32 -3.02 -2.18
N ARG A 74 8.46 -2.33 -2.38
CA ARG A 74 9.70 -2.97 -2.83
C ARG A 74 10.19 -4.03 -1.84
N ARG A 75 10.00 -3.84 -0.53
CA ARG A 75 10.34 -4.85 0.49
C ARG A 75 9.59 -6.17 0.29
N MET A 76 8.31 -6.10 -0.04
CA MET A 76 7.48 -7.28 -0.32
C MET A 76 7.89 -7.94 -1.64
N VAL A 77 7.97 -7.14 -2.72
CA VAL A 77 8.22 -7.64 -4.08
C VAL A 77 9.63 -8.24 -4.22
N ARG A 78 10.63 -7.78 -3.45
CA ARG A 78 11.95 -8.44 -3.40
C ARG A 78 11.88 -9.90 -2.97
N LYS A 79 10.93 -10.26 -2.09
CA LYS A 79 10.77 -11.65 -1.59
C LYS A 79 9.69 -12.42 -2.35
N TYR A 80 8.66 -11.72 -2.83
CA TYR A 80 7.55 -12.29 -3.58
C TYR A 80 7.31 -11.48 -4.86
N PRO A 81 8.07 -11.70 -5.95
CA PRO A 81 8.05 -10.82 -7.12
C PRO A 81 6.70 -10.69 -7.85
N ALA A 82 5.83 -11.70 -7.72
CA ALA A 82 4.52 -11.73 -8.37
C ALA A 82 3.37 -11.33 -7.43
N VAL A 83 3.66 -10.91 -6.18
CA VAL A 83 2.61 -10.55 -5.23
C VAL A 83 1.86 -9.31 -5.71
N ALA A 84 0.53 -9.41 -5.80
CA ALA A 84 -0.32 -8.24 -5.95
C ALA A 84 -0.25 -7.41 -4.67
N SER A 85 0.27 -6.20 -4.75
CA SER A 85 0.41 -5.28 -3.62
C SER A 85 0.10 -3.88 -4.09
N GLY A 86 -0.71 -3.15 -3.35
CA GLY A 86 -1.01 -1.75 -3.57
C GLY A 86 -1.19 -1.06 -2.24
N ILE A 87 -0.55 0.09 -2.06
CA ILE A 87 -0.77 0.94 -0.89
C ILE A 87 -0.95 2.38 -1.32
N VAL A 88 -1.77 3.09 -0.57
CA VAL A 88 -2.01 4.54 -0.67
C VAL A 88 -1.65 5.15 0.68
N VAL A 89 -0.93 6.25 0.65
CA VAL A 89 -0.44 6.94 1.83
C VAL A 89 -0.75 8.43 1.76
N VAL A 90 -0.89 9.06 2.93
CA VAL A 90 -1.06 10.49 3.10
C VAL A 90 -0.25 10.95 4.30
N ASP A 91 0.47 12.06 4.20
CA ASP A 91 1.16 12.67 5.33
C ASP A 91 0.26 13.65 6.11
N LYS A 92 0.74 14.12 7.25
CA LYS A 92 0.03 15.09 8.11
C LYS A 92 -0.23 16.45 7.43
N ASP A 93 0.50 16.78 6.37
CA ASP A 93 0.39 18.04 5.64
C ASP A 93 -0.59 17.91 4.45
N GLY A 94 -1.14 16.70 4.23
CA GLY A 94 -2.13 16.40 3.20
C GLY A 94 -1.52 15.99 1.85
N ASN A 95 -0.20 15.82 1.76
CA ASN A 95 0.41 15.26 0.56
C ASN A 95 0.13 13.76 0.53
N HIS A 96 -0.14 13.22 -0.65
CA HIS A 96 -0.48 11.81 -0.82
C HIS A 96 0.43 11.14 -1.85
N GLY A 97 0.54 9.82 -1.75
CA GLY A 97 1.34 8.98 -2.63
C GLY A 97 0.80 7.57 -2.67
N ALA A 98 1.28 6.78 -3.61
CA ALA A 98 0.91 5.38 -3.73
C ALA A 98 1.99 4.60 -4.46
N ALA A 99 2.00 3.29 -4.25
CA ALA A 99 2.83 2.36 -4.98
C ALA A 99 2.09 1.04 -5.12
N ALA A 100 2.34 0.35 -6.23
CA ALA A 100 1.75 -0.95 -6.48
C ALA A 100 2.66 -1.85 -7.30
N SER A 101 2.45 -3.16 -7.24
CA SER A 101 3.09 -4.17 -8.09
C SER A 101 2.21 -5.42 -8.19
N GLY A 102 2.46 -6.27 -9.18
CA GLY A 102 1.76 -7.55 -9.35
C GLY A 102 0.31 -7.45 -9.85
N TRP A 103 -0.14 -6.28 -10.31
CA TRP A 103 -1.47 -6.10 -10.91
C TRP A 103 -1.40 -6.35 -12.42
N GLY A 104 -2.44 -6.99 -13.00
CA GLY A 104 -2.54 -7.21 -14.45
C GLY A 104 -2.74 -5.95 -15.30
N GLY A 105 -2.82 -4.78 -14.66
CA GLY A 105 -2.97 -3.47 -15.27
C GLY A 105 -2.54 -2.37 -14.30
N THR A 106 -2.90 -1.12 -14.59
CA THR A 106 -2.57 0.03 -13.74
C THR A 106 -3.36 -0.01 -12.43
N PHE A 107 -2.66 0.16 -11.30
CA PHE A 107 -3.33 0.35 -10.02
C PHE A 107 -3.91 1.77 -9.96
N THR A 108 -5.12 1.92 -9.42
CA THR A 108 -5.75 3.23 -9.30
C THR A 108 -6.33 3.44 -7.92
N TYR A 109 -6.40 4.70 -7.50
CA TYR A 109 -7.11 5.09 -6.28
C TYR A 109 -7.85 6.41 -6.49
N ALA A 110 -8.91 6.61 -5.72
CA ALA A 110 -9.68 7.83 -5.71
C ALA A 110 -9.07 8.84 -4.73
N TYR A 111 -8.94 10.09 -5.14
CA TYR A 111 -8.45 11.18 -4.30
C TYR A 111 -9.39 12.38 -4.32
N ARG A 112 -9.61 12.97 -3.14
CA ARG A 112 -10.34 14.21 -2.97
C ARG A 112 -9.77 14.99 -1.78
N GLY A 113 -9.11 16.11 -2.08
CA GLY A 113 -8.65 17.09 -1.10
C GLY A 113 -9.74 18.09 -0.69
N GLY A 114 -9.49 18.86 0.37
CA GLY A 114 -10.47 19.76 0.97
C GLY A 114 -10.97 20.89 0.04
N SER A 115 -10.13 21.37 -0.87
CA SER A 115 -10.48 22.41 -1.86
C SER A 115 -11.08 21.86 -3.16
N MET A 116 -11.22 20.53 -3.29
CA MET A 116 -11.67 19.90 -4.52
C MET A 116 -13.19 19.78 -4.60
N ASN A 117 -13.75 20.25 -5.72
CA ASN A 117 -15.19 20.14 -6.02
C ASN A 117 -15.60 18.74 -6.50
N ALA A 118 -14.66 17.91 -6.92
CA ALA A 118 -14.90 16.55 -7.40
C ALA A 118 -13.75 15.61 -7.03
N THR A 119 -14.04 14.32 -6.96
CA THR A 119 -13.05 13.25 -6.81
C THR A 119 -12.32 13.02 -8.12
N VAL A 120 -11.01 12.77 -8.06
CA VAL A 120 -10.20 12.35 -9.21
C VAL A 120 -9.73 10.92 -9.04
N VAL A 121 -9.49 10.24 -10.17
CA VAL A 121 -8.83 8.92 -10.19
C VAL A 121 -7.35 9.16 -10.47
N VAL A 122 -6.50 8.65 -9.58
CA VAL A 122 -5.04 8.69 -9.73
C VAL A 122 -4.57 7.35 -10.24
N GLU A 123 -3.77 7.38 -11.31
CA GLU A 123 -3.15 6.20 -11.91
C GLU A 123 -1.74 5.98 -11.35
N VAL A 124 -1.44 4.74 -10.99
CA VAL A 124 -0.18 4.32 -10.39
C VAL A 124 0.38 3.16 -11.22
N PRO A 125 1.45 3.40 -12.00
CA PRO A 125 2.13 2.34 -12.73
C PRO A 125 2.64 1.25 -11.77
N ASN A 126 2.66 0.00 -12.23
CA ASN A 126 3.28 -1.06 -11.43
C ASN A 126 4.78 -0.81 -11.31
N LEU A 127 5.29 -0.96 -10.09
CA LEU A 127 6.70 -0.99 -9.81
C LEU A 127 7.33 -2.21 -10.45
N CYS A 128 8.23 -1.95 -11.40
CA CYS A 128 9.16 -2.94 -11.92
C CYS A 128 10.31 -3.11 -10.93
N VAL A 129 10.35 -4.24 -10.23
CA VAL A 129 11.59 -4.69 -9.58
C VAL A 129 12.36 -5.45 -10.65
N GLY A 130 13.49 -4.89 -11.09
CA GLY A 130 14.29 -5.46 -12.17
C GLY A 130 14.48 -6.96 -11.97
N ARG A 131 14.33 -7.74 -13.05
CA ARG A 131 14.83 -9.12 -13.08
C ARG A 131 16.24 -9.06 -12.51
N LEU A 132 16.54 -9.89 -11.52
CA LEU A 132 17.88 -10.47 -11.48
C LEU A 132 18.09 -10.99 -12.90
N MET A 133 18.87 -10.26 -13.70
CA MET A 133 19.44 -10.81 -14.90
C MET A 133 20.25 -11.99 -14.38
N SER A 134 19.71 -13.20 -14.53
CA SER A 134 20.52 -14.39 -14.53
C SER A 134 21.54 -14.15 -15.63
N GLN A 135 22.76 -13.73 -15.24
CA GLN A 135 23.87 -13.75 -16.17
C GLN A 135 24.07 -15.20 -16.60
N PRO A 136 24.35 -15.45 -17.90
CA PRO A 136 24.64 -16.78 -18.40
C PRO A 136 25.88 -17.40 -17.73
#